data_AF-A0A954DZ51-F1
#
_entry.id   AF-A0A954DZ51-F1
#
_cell.length_a   1.000
_cell.length_b   1.000
_cell.length_c   1.000
_cell.angle_alpha   90.00
_cell.angle_beta   90.00
_cell.angle_gamma   90.00
#
_symmetry.space_group_name_H-M   'P 1'
#
loop_
_entity.id
_entity.type
_entity.pdbx_description
1 polymer ?
#
loop_
_entity_poly.entity_id
_entity_poly.type
_entity_poly.pdbx_seq_one_letter_code
_entity_poly.pdbx_strand_id
1 'polypeptide(L)'
;MSQALAQVSRRLRRKLTLARWLERATLHAALVLVVCACVALILRAAFGVEPERAALCLAPVLLVPWTAWREVRGQVPTAEQAATWLDMHSGARGFLLVDFELEDARWSERSQRQLDDLAELPALSAAPIYRRVLPALAFCAFTLLVPLTRAEPGPSTSLFERAIAGLGDQLAALNEVVELDEVVAQELARRVEDLAENVDAAEPEAMLEAIDSLRQKLGVEGRDAAELATELSERFGEVGLRALADSDAAQDLLESALAKLADSGIREELMQQLSELAPELAAGMEGNQLQLPEGLELSPEQMRTLSEGLRSALKDKLSSLSLAGLVDLKELKLSDELASLSELVGELHVCDEDCEPGGT
;
A
#
# COMPACT_ATOMS: atom_id res chain seq x y z
N MET A 1 -25.21 2.85 71.78
CA MET A 1 -24.62 3.80 70.80
C MET A 1 -25.28 5.17 70.96
N SER A 2 -24.50 6.24 71.12
CA SER A 2 -25.03 7.60 71.18
C SER A 2 -25.76 8.00 69.88
N GLN A 3 -26.85 8.76 69.98
CA GLN A 3 -27.63 9.19 68.80
C GLN A 3 -26.78 10.02 67.81
N ALA A 4 -25.84 10.81 68.33
CA ALA A 4 -24.90 11.59 67.53
C ALA A 4 -23.97 10.69 66.69
N LEU A 5 -23.32 9.70 67.31
CA LEU A 5 -22.46 8.74 66.61
C LEU A 5 -23.23 7.95 65.54
N ALA A 6 -24.46 7.53 65.86
CA ALA A 6 -25.34 6.84 64.90
C ALA A 6 -25.65 7.68 63.66
N GLN A 7 -25.91 8.99 63.83
CA GLN A 7 -26.20 9.91 62.74
C GLN A 7 -24.97 10.18 61.88
N VAL A 8 -23.82 10.46 62.50
CA VAL A 8 -22.56 10.72 61.79
C VAL A 8 -22.09 9.47 61.04
N SER A 9 -22.18 8.29 61.66
CA SER A 9 -21.88 7.00 61.01
C SER A 9 -22.78 6.75 59.80
N ARG A 10 -24.10 7.00 59.89
CA ARG A 10 -25.01 6.89 58.73
C ARG A 10 -24.65 7.86 57.60
N ARG A 11 -24.30 9.11 57.92
CA ARG A 11 -23.88 10.12 56.93
C ARG A 11 -22.57 9.71 56.24
N LEU A 12 -21.59 9.27 57.01
CA LEU A 12 -20.31 8.78 56.49
C LEU A 12 -20.52 7.57 55.59
N ARG A 13 -21.30 6.57 56.01
CA ARG A 13 -21.62 5.38 55.21
C ARG A 13 -22.25 5.76 53.86
N ARG A 14 -23.23 6.66 53.86
CA ARG A 14 -23.84 7.17 52.62
C ARG A 14 -22.81 7.85 51.72
N LYS A 15 -21.94 8.72 52.27
CA LYS A 15 -20.87 9.38 51.52
C LYS A 15 -19.87 8.39 50.94
N LEU A 16 -19.42 7.40 51.71
CA LEU A 16 -18.49 6.36 51.25
C LEU A 16 -19.11 5.45 50.19
N THR A 17 -20.37 5.05 50.35
CA THR A 17 -21.10 4.29 49.33
C THR A 17 -21.25 5.10 48.05
N LEU A 18 -21.61 6.39 48.14
CA LEU A 18 -21.70 7.27 46.99
C LEU A 18 -20.34 7.44 46.30
N ALA A 19 -19.26 7.62 47.07
CA ALA A 19 -17.89 7.75 46.54
C ALA A 19 -17.49 6.50 45.76
N ARG A 20 -17.67 5.31 46.34
CA ARG A 20 -17.37 4.03 45.69
C ARG A 20 -18.24 3.79 44.45
N TRP A 21 -19.51 4.16 44.52
CA TRP A 21 -20.42 4.07 43.38
C TRP A 21 -19.99 5.00 42.25
N LEU A 22 -19.66 6.26 42.53
CA LEU A 22 -19.13 7.20 41.54
C LEU A 22 -17.82 6.70 40.93
N GLU A 23 -16.91 6.17 41.74
CA GLU A 23 -15.64 5.62 41.27
C GLU A 23 -15.85 4.45 40.29
N ARG A 24 -16.75 3.51 40.63
CA ARG A 24 -17.07 2.36 39.76
C ARG A 24 -17.85 2.78 38.53
N ALA A 25 -18.84 3.65 38.68
CA ALA A 25 -19.65 4.16 37.57
C ALA A 25 -18.78 4.90 36.54
N THR A 26 -17.80 5.68 36.98
CA THR A 26 -16.91 6.42 36.07
C THR A 26 -15.95 5.51 35.32
N LEU A 27 -15.43 4.46 35.96
CA LEU A 27 -14.62 3.44 35.29
C LEU A 27 -15.43 2.67 34.25
N HIS A 28 -16.63 2.21 34.61
CA HIS A 28 -17.53 1.50 33.69
C HIS A 28 -17.97 2.42 32.54
N ALA A 29 -18.29 3.69 32.82
CA ALA A 29 -18.67 4.67 31.82
C ALA A 29 -17.56 4.87 30.80
N ALA A 30 -16.32 5.10 31.26
CA ALA A 30 -15.18 5.29 30.36
C ALA A 30 -14.95 4.09 29.45
N LEU A 31 -14.98 2.87 30.01
CA LEU A 31 -14.79 1.63 29.24
C LEU A 31 -15.91 1.42 28.22
N VAL A 32 -17.17 1.53 28.65
CA VAL A 32 -18.34 1.34 27.76
C VAL A 32 -18.36 2.40 26.66
N LEU A 33 -18.06 3.67 26.98
CA LEU A 33 -17.97 4.74 25.99
C LEU A 33 -16.92 4.44 24.92
N VAL A 34 -15.71 4.00 25.31
CA VAL A 34 -14.65 3.67 24.34
C VAL A 34 -15.06 2.50 23.46
N VAL A 35 -15.58 1.41 24.04
CA VAL A 35 -16.03 0.24 23.27
C VAL A 35 -17.14 0.61 22.29
N CYS A 36 -18.16 1.34 22.75
CA CYS A 36 -19.27 1.78 21.92
C CYS A 36 -18.81 2.76 20.81
N ALA A 37 -17.85 3.65 21.10
CA ALA A 37 -17.27 4.55 20.12
C ALA A 37 -16.45 3.83 19.05
N CYS A 38 -15.69 2.79 19.42
CA CYS A 38 -15.00 1.93 18.44
C CYS A 38 -16.00 1.21 17.53
N VAL A 39 -17.07 0.65 18.10
CA VAL A 39 -18.13 0.01 17.30
C VAL A 39 -18.80 1.01 16.37
N ALA A 40 -19.14 2.21 16.85
CA ALA A 40 -19.70 3.27 16.03
C ALA A 40 -18.74 3.69 14.90
N LEU A 41 -17.44 3.83 15.21
CA LEU A 41 -16.42 4.16 14.22
C LEU A 41 -16.32 3.08 13.12
N ILE A 42 -16.30 1.80 13.49
CA ILE A 42 -16.28 0.70 12.52
C ILE A 42 -17.55 0.70 11.66
N LEU A 43 -18.73 0.90 12.25
CA LEU A 43 -19.99 1.00 11.51
C LEU A 43 -20.00 2.18 10.54
N ARG A 44 -19.40 3.31 10.92
CA ARG A 44 -19.27 4.47 10.03
C ARG A 44 -18.20 4.26 8.95
N ALA A 45 -17.07 3.66 9.27
CA ALA A 45 -15.97 3.47 8.31
C ALA A 45 -16.29 2.37 7.29
N ALA A 46 -16.69 1.19 7.76
CA ALA A 46 -16.89 0.02 6.91
C ALA A 46 -18.28 -0.03 6.27
N PHE A 47 -19.32 0.41 6.98
CA PHE A 47 -20.71 0.30 6.52
C PHE A 47 -21.32 1.66 6.19
N GLY A 48 -20.61 2.78 6.44
CA GLY A 48 -21.10 4.18 6.39
C GLY A 48 -22.53 4.36 6.84
N VAL A 49 -22.77 3.82 8.02
CA VAL A 49 -23.93 4.18 8.83
C VAL A 49 -23.87 5.68 9.13
N GLU A 50 -25.01 6.37 8.98
CA GLU A 50 -25.16 7.78 9.34
C GLU A 50 -24.82 8.03 10.82
N PRO A 51 -24.27 9.21 11.17
CA PRO A 51 -23.86 9.51 12.55
C PRO A 51 -25.01 9.39 13.56
N GLU A 52 -26.25 9.72 13.16
CA GLU A 52 -27.45 9.61 14.00
C GLU A 52 -27.75 8.17 14.40
N ARG A 53 -27.60 7.24 13.45
CA ARG A 53 -27.81 5.80 13.67
C ARG A 53 -26.64 5.19 14.44
N ALA A 54 -25.41 5.61 14.15
CA ALA A 54 -24.22 5.19 14.87
C ALA A 54 -24.27 5.62 16.36
N ALA A 55 -24.91 6.75 16.68
CA ALA A 55 -25.10 7.19 18.06
C ALA A 55 -25.94 6.22 18.91
N LEU A 56 -26.80 5.39 18.30
CA LEU A 56 -27.54 4.35 19.01
C LEU A 56 -26.62 3.31 19.66
N CYS A 57 -25.39 3.14 19.17
CA CYS A 57 -24.38 2.29 19.79
C CYS A 57 -23.99 2.77 21.20
N LEU A 58 -24.26 4.02 21.56
CA LEU A 58 -24.03 4.57 22.91
C LEU A 58 -25.13 4.21 23.92
N ALA A 59 -26.25 3.62 23.50
CA ALA A 59 -27.35 3.24 24.40
C ALA A 59 -26.93 2.39 25.63
N PRO A 60 -25.95 1.46 25.55
CA PRO A 60 -25.48 0.70 26.71
C PRO A 60 -24.91 1.56 27.85
N VAL A 61 -24.48 2.80 27.57
CA VAL A 61 -24.01 3.74 28.60
C VAL A 61 -25.09 4.02 29.65
N LEU A 62 -26.38 3.95 29.27
CA LEU A 62 -27.51 4.13 30.19
C LEU A 62 -27.59 3.03 31.27
N LEU A 63 -26.98 1.86 31.05
CA LEU A 63 -26.93 0.76 32.01
C LEU A 63 -25.77 0.87 33.02
N VAL A 64 -24.85 1.80 32.81
CA VAL A 64 -23.66 1.98 33.67
C VAL A 64 -24.02 2.29 35.13
N PRO A 65 -24.94 3.23 35.45
CA PRO A 65 -25.32 3.52 36.84
C PRO A 65 -25.82 2.28 37.59
N TRP A 66 -26.58 1.43 36.90
CA TRP A 66 -27.19 0.23 37.46
C TRP A 66 -26.16 -0.88 37.69
N THR A 67 -25.27 -1.12 36.72
CA THR A 67 -24.20 -2.13 36.87
C THR A 67 -23.23 -1.75 37.98
N ALA A 68 -22.81 -0.49 38.05
CA ALA A 68 -21.97 0.02 39.13
C ALA A 68 -22.63 -0.10 40.51
N TRP A 69 -23.94 0.18 40.61
CA TRP A 69 -24.69 0.00 41.85
C TRP A 69 -24.75 -1.47 42.30
N ARG A 70 -24.96 -2.38 41.36
CA ARG A 70 -25.02 -3.82 41.63
C ARG A 70 -23.71 -4.38 42.21
N GLU A 71 -22.57 -3.83 41.83
CA GLU A 71 -21.26 -4.18 42.40
C GLU A 71 -21.06 -3.56 43.78
N VAL A 72 -21.37 -2.27 43.93
CA VAL A 72 -21.09 -1.52 45.17
C VAL A 72 -22.01 -1.90 46.32
N ARG A 73 -23.25 -2.37 46.07
CA ARG A 73 -24.19 -2.77 47.13
C ARG A 73 -23.64 -3.88 48.04
N GLY A 74 -22.73 -4.72 47.56
CA GLY A 74 -22.07 -5.76 48.36
C GLY A 74 -20.89 -5.25 49.19
N GLN A 75 -20.43 -4.03 48.93
CA GLN A 75 -19.26 -3.41 49.56
C GLN A 75 -19.64 -2.23 50.45
N VAL A 76 -20.90 -2.16 50.90
CA VAL A 76 -21.37 -1.10 51.80
C VAL A 76 -20.68 -1.27 53.15
N PRO A 77 -19.97 -0.24 53.66
CA PRO A 77 -19.29 -0.34 54.94
C PRO A 77 -20.27 -0.68 56.07
N THR A 78 -19.85 -1.56 56.98
CA THR A 78 -20.61 -1.85 58.19
C THR A 78 -20.61 -0.63 59.13
N ALA A 79 -21.54 -0.61 60.09
CA ALA A 79 -21.60 0.48 61.08
C ALA A 79 -20.31 0.55 61.92
N GLU A 80 -19.76 -0.61 62.26
CA GLU A 80 -18.49 -0.79 62.96
C GLU A 80 -17.31 -0.21 62.16
N GLN A 81 -17.17 -0.58 60.88
CA GLN A 81 -16.10 -0.03 60.02
C GLN A 81 -16.17 1.51 59.91
N ALA A 82 -17.38 2.07 59.87
CA ALA A 82 -17.56 3.51 59.86
C ALA A 82 -17.18 4.16 61.20
N ALA A 83 -17.48 3.50 62.33
CA ALA A 83 -17.06 3.96 63.65
C ALA A 83 -15.54 3.90 63.81
N THR A 84 -14.89 2.80 63.40
CA THR A 84 -13.43 2.66 63.39
C THR A 84 -12.77 3.73 62.52
N TRP A 85 -13.33 4.01 61.34
CA TRP A 85 -12.80 5.05 60.46
C TRP A 85 -12.87 6.44 61.11
N LEU A 86 -14.02 6.78 61.72
CA LEU A 86 -14.21 8.04 62.43
C LEU A 86 -13.23 8.15 63.60
N ASP A 87 -13.01 7.07 64.34
CA ASP A 87 -12.09 7.04 65.48
C ASP A 87 -10.65 7.33 65.06
N MET A 88 -10.18 6.67 63.99
CA MET A 88 -8.84 6.88 63.45
C MET A 88 -8.62 8.30 62.90
N HIS A 89 -9.64 8.89 62.24
CA HIS A 89 -9.50 10.20 61.58
C HIS A 89 -9.81 11.38 62.51
N SER A 90 -10.58 11.18 63.57
CA SER A 90 -10.82 12.17 64.62
C SER A 90 -9.64 12.28 65.61
N GLY A 91 -8.78 11.26 65.65
CA GLY A 91 -7.76 11.15 66.70
C GLY A 91 -8.35 10.76 68.07
N ALA A 92 -9.56 10.18 68.10
CA ALA A 92 -10.28 9.82 69.33
C ALA A 92 -9.71 8.62 70.10
N ARG A 93 -8.59 8.01 69.65
CA ARG A 93 -7.82 6.97 70.38
C ARG A 93 -8.65 5.77 70.89
N GLY A 94 -9.68 5.38 70.17
CA GLY A 94 -10.56 4.26 70.49
C GLY A 94 -11.86 4.66 71.19
N PHE A 95 -12.04 5.91 71.61
CA PHE A 95 -13.23 6.31 72.37
C PHE A 95 -14.53 6.21 71.56
N LEU A 96 -14.49 6.44 70.24
CA LEU A 96 -15.69 6.30 69.40
C LEU A 96 -16.03 4.82 69.16
N LEU A 97 -15.02 3.97 69.07
CA LEU A 97 -15.22 2.52 68.94
C LEU A 97 -15.77 1.92 70.24
N VAL A 98 -15.23 2.34 71.39
CA VAL A 98 -15.71 1.90 72.70
C VAL A 98 -17.15 2.36 72.98
N ASP A 99 -17.54 3.60 72.59
CA ASP A 99 -18.94 4.06 72.68
C ASP A 99 -19.89 3.25 71.77
N PHE A 100 -19.38 2.79 70.62
CA PHE A 100 -20.12 1.92 69.71
C PHE A 100 -20.32 0.51 70.28
N GLU A 101 -19.29 -0.09 70.88
CA GLU A 101 -19.33 -1.47 71.38
C GLU A 101 -20.01 -1.63 72.75
N LEU A 102 -19.71 -0.75 73.71
CA LEU A 102 -20.14 -0.91 75.12
C LEU A 102 -21.43 -0.19 75.47
N GLU A 103 -21.86 0.78 74.66
CA GLU A 103 -23.06 1.61 74.87
C GLU A 103 -23.14 2.28 76.27
N ASP A 104 -22.01 2.51 76.94
CA ASP A 104 -21.94 3.09 78.29
C ASP A 104 -21.93 4.63 78.25
N ALA A 105 -22.83 5.24 79.02
CA ALA A 105 -22.99 6.69 79.14
C ALA A 105 -21.72 7.42 79.61
N ARG A 106 -20.75 6.74 80.22
CA ARG A 106 -19.47 7.34 80.61
C ARG A 106 -18.62 7.77 79.41
N TRP A 107 -18.80 7.12 78.26
CA TRP A 107 -18.03 7.38 77.03
C TRP A 107 -18.78 8.30 76.05
N SER A 108 -20.09 8.47 76.22
CA SER A 108 -20.94 9.27 75.33
C SER A 108 -20.58 10.76 75.34
N GLU A 109 -20.24 11.32 76.50
CA GLU A 109 -19.87 12.74 76.61
C GLU A 109 -18.51 13.03 75.96
N ARG A 110 -17.55 12.12 76.09
CA ARG A 110 -16.22 12.24 75.46
C ARG A 110 -16.30 12.03 73.96
N SER A 111 -17.07 11.05 73.49
CA SER A 111 -17.29 10.79 72.07
C SER A 111 -18.01 11.96 71.40
N GLN A 112 -18.99 12.57 72.06
CA GLN A 112 -19.69 13.74 71.54
C GLN A 112 -18.74 14.94 71.36
N ARG A 113 -17.90 15.26 72.35
CA ARG A 113 -16.90 16.33 72.21
C ARG A 113 -15.94 16.09 71.03
N GLN A 114 -15.49 14.84 70.84
CA GLN A 114 -14.62 14.48 69.72
C GLN A 114 -15.34 14.56 68.36
N LEU A 115 -16.64 14.28 68.31
CA LEU A 115 -17.45 14.43 67.11
C LEU A 115 -17.72 15.91 66.79
N ASP A 116 -17.89 16.75 67.81
CA ASP A 116 -18.08 18.20 67.65
C ASP A 116 -16.77 18.87 67.17
N ASP A 117 -15.61 18.38 67.61
CA ASP A 117 -14.28 18.80 67.13
C ASP A 117 -13.99 18.32 65.70
N LEU A 118 -14.78 17.38 65.16
CA LEU A 118 -14.61 16.86 63.81
C LEU A 118 -15.12 17.89 62.78
N ALA A 119 -14.25 18.85 62.46
CA ALA A 119 -14.56 20.05 61.70
C ALA A 119 -15.37 19.80 60.42
N GLU A 120 -15.11 18.74 59.65
CA GLU A 120 -15.93 18.35 58.50
C GLU A 120 -15.61 16.92 58.00
N LEU A 121 -16.63 16.21 57.51
CA LEU A 121 -16.43 14.95 56.79
C LEU A 121 -15.79 15.21 55.43
N PRO A 122 -14.85 14.37 54.94
CA PRO A 122 -14.13 14.60 53.69
C PRO A 122 -15.08 14.87 52.53
N ALA A 123 -14.77 15.92 51.76
CA ALA A 123 -15.50 16.28 50.56
C ALA A 123 -15.22 15.29 49.42
N LEU A 124 -16.23 15.05 48.59
CA LEU A 124 -16.07 14.22 47.41
C LEU A 124 -15.38 15.04 46.32
N SER A 125 -14.15 14.67 45.96
CA SER A 125 -13.44 15.32 44.85
C SER A 125 -13.99 14.82 43.52
N ALA A 126 -14.44 15.74 42.67
CA ALA A 126 -14.87 15.43 41.30
C ALA A 126 -13.70 15.35 40.30
N ALA A 127 -12.50 15.79 40.68
CA ALA A 127 -11.33 15.79 39.80
C ALA A 127 -11.00 14.40 39.17
N PRO A 128 -10.95 13.29 39.94
CA PRO A 128 -10.65 11.98 39.35
C PRO A 128 -11.76 11.48 38.41
N ILE A 129 -13.00 11.92 38.61
CA ILE A 129 -14.15 11.58 37.77
C ILE A 129 -13.95 12.17 36.38
N TYR A 130 -13.70 13.49 36.30
CA TYR A 130 -13.49 14.16 35.03
C TYR A 130 -12.27 13.63 34.29
N ARG A 131 -11.16 13.38 34.99
CA ARG A 131 -9.92 12.88 34.37
C ARG A 131 -10.10 11.52 33.66
N ARG A 132 -11.01 10.68 34.13
CA ARG A 132 -11.28 9.35 33.54
C ARG A 132 -12.29 9.40 32.39
N VAL A 133 -13.35 10.19 32.53
CA VAL A 133 -14.49 10.16 31.58
C VAL A 133 -14.31 11.14 30.42
N LEU A 134 -13.66 12.28 30.64
CA LEU A 134 -13.50 13.33 29.63
C LEU A 134 -12.79 12.85 28.34
N PRO A 135 -11.68 12.08 28.37
CA PRO A 135 -11.08 11.58 27.12
C PRO A 135 -11.99 10.60 26.38
N ALA A 136 -12.75 9.76 27.08
CA ALA A 136 -13.69 8.83 26.46
C ALA A 136 -14.86 9.58 25.79
N LEU A 137 -15.38 10.63 26.43
CA LEU A 137 -16.40 11.51 25.84
C LEU A 137 -15.85 12.26 24.63
N ALA A 138 -14.62 12.78 24.70
CA ALA A 138 -13.98 13.44 23.57
C ALA A 138 -13.84 12.48 22.39
N PHE A 139 -13.39 11.25 22.63
CA PHE A 139 -13.32 10.22 21.59
C PHE A 139 -14.69 9.93 20.97
N CYS A 140 -15.74 9.76 21.78
CA CYS A 140 -17.12 9.60 21.27
C CYS A 140 -17.57 10.80 20.42
N ALA A 141 -17.23 12.02 20.84
CA ALA A 141 -17.57 13.23 20.08
C ALA A 141 -16.82 13.26 18.74
N PHE A 142 -15.52 12.96 18.73
CA PHE A 142 -14.73 12.88 17.50
C PHE A 142 -15.26 11.81 16.56
N THR A 143 -15.58 10.61 17.06
CA THR A 143 -16.10 9.51 16.22
C THR A 143 -17.48 9.78 15.64
N LEU A 144 -18.25 10.74 16.16
CA LEU A 144 -19.56 11.12 15.62
C LEU A 144 -19.51 12.40 14.78
N LEU A 145 -18.68 13.37 15.15
CA LEU A 145 -18.63 14.69 14.52
C LEU A 145 -17.67 14.77 13.34
N VAL A 146 -16.61 13.96 13.31
CA VAL A 146 -15.66 13.99 12.20
C VAL A 146 -16.32 13.39 10.94
N PRO A 147 -16.35 14.10 9.81
CA PRO A 147 -16.79 13.54 8.55
C PRO A 147 -15.77 12.49 8.11
N LEU A 148 -16.21 11.23 7.99
CA LEU A 148 -15.40 10.18 7.41
C LEU A 148 -15.69 10.20 5.92
N THR A 149 -14.79 10.80 5.14
CA THR A 149 -14.77 10.60 3.70
C THR A 149 -14.50 9.13 3.45
N ARG A 150 -15.49 8.41 2.91
CA ARG A 150 -15.23 7.08 2.36
C ARG A 150 -14.28 7.31 1.19
N ALA A 151 -13.06 6.78 1.28
CA ALA A 151 -12.33 6.47 0.06
C ALA A 151 -13.22 5.45 -0.67
N GLU A 152 -13.70 5.80 -1.86
CA GLU A 152 -14.35 4.80 -2.70
C GLU A 152 -13.36 3.65 -2.84
N PRO A 153 -13.75 2.40 -2.53
CA PRO A 153 -12.89 1.25 -2.74
C PRO A 153 -12.74 1.04 -4.24
N GLY A 154 -11.85 1.81 -4.84
CA GLY A 154 -11.38 1.67 -6.21
C GLY A 154 -9.86 1.61 -6.19
N PRO A 155 -9.22 0.86 -7.10
CA PRO A 155 -7.79 0.97 -7.33
C PRO A 155 -7.43 2.44 -7.56
N SER A 156 -6.34 2.91 -6.95
CA SER A 156 -5.93 4.30 -7.13
C SER A 156 -5.70 4.54 -8.63
N THR A 157 -6.22 5.63 -9.16
CA THR A 157 -6.05 6.03 -10.57
C THR A 157 -4.59 6.02 -11.00
N SER A 158 -3.68 6.31 -10.05
CA SER A 158 -2.23 6.22 -10.21
C SER A 158 -1.71 4.85 -10.68
N LEU A 159 -2.36 3.74 -10.31
CA LEU A 159 -1.96 2.41 -10.79
C LEU A 159 -2.26 2.24 -12.28
N PHE A 160 -3.41 2.74 -12.74
CA PHE A 160 -3.79 2.70 -14.14
C PHE A 160 -2.91 3.64 -14.98
N GLU A 161 -2.67 4.87 -14.50
CA GLU A 161 -1.78 5.82 -15.17
C GLU A 161 -0.39 5.24 -15.39
N ARG A 162 0.20 4.59 -14.38
CA ARG A 162 1.50 3.92 -14.51
C ARG A 162 1.47 2.76 -15.50
N ALA A 163 0.41 1.96 -15.48
CA ALA A 163 0.27 0.84 -16.42
C ALA A 163 0.12 1.33 -17.87
N ILE A 164 -0.68 2.38 -18.10
CA ILE A 164 -0.88 3.00 -19.41
C ILE A 164 0.42 3.66 -19.90
N ALA A 165 1.15 4.36 -19.02
CA ALA A 165 2.46 4.92 -19.35
C ALA A 165 3.45 3.83 -19.77
N GLY A 166 3.49 2.71 -19.04
CA GLY A 166 4.32 1.56 -19.41
C GLY A 166 3.94 0.93 -20.76
N LEU A 167 2.66 0.92 -21.14
CA LEU A 167 2.22 0.51 -22.49
C LEU A 167 2.71 1.48 -23.57
N GLY A 168 2.72 2.79 -23.27
CA GLY A 168 3.30 3.82 -24.14
C GLY A 168 4.80 3.61 -24.36
N ASP A 169 5.56 3.35 -23.29
CA ASP A 169 6.99 3.06 -23.36
C ASP A 169 7.28 1.77 -24.16
N GLN A 170 6.47 0.73 -23.95
CA GLN A 170 6.54 -0.52 -24.72
C GLN A 170 6.29 -0.31 -26.22
N LEU A 171 5.26 0.46 -26.57
CA LEU A 171 4.96 0.78 -27.97
C LEU A 171 6.08 1.61 -28.60
N ALA A 172 6.64 2.58 -27.87
CA ALA A 172 7.76 3.39 -28.33
C ALA A 172 9.01 2.54 -28.60
N ALA A 173 9.37 1.65 -27.67
CA ALA A 173 10.48 0.72 -27.83
C ALA A 173 10.25 -0.25 -29.01
N LEU A 174 9.03 -0.73 -29.20
CA LEU A 174 8.70 -1.60 -30.34
C LEU A 174 8.87 -0.86 -31.67
N ASN A 175 8.39 0.39 -31.77
CA ASN A 175 8.53 1.23 -32.97
C ASN A 175 9.98 1.62 -33.27
N GLU A 176 10.82 1.76 -32.24
CA GLU A 176 12.25 2.03 -32.41
C GLU A 176 12.98 0.79 -32.98
N VAL A 177 12.51 -0.42 -32.65
CA VAL A 177 13.15 -1.66 -33.06
C VAL A 177 12.64 -2.15 -34.41
N VAL A 178 11.33 -2.07 -34.63
CA VAL A 178 10.67 -2.50 -35.86
C VAL A 178 9.82 -1.36 -36.37
N GLU A 179 10.01 -0.99 -37.64
CA GLU A 179 9.07 -0.15 -38.36
C GLU A 179 7.77 -0.95 -38.53
N LEU A 180 6.88 -0.84 -37.53
CA LEU A 180 5.55 -1.41 -37.59
C LEU A 180 4.81 -0.85 -38.80
N ASP A 181 3.93 -1.65 -39.38
CA ASP A 181 2.99 -1.16 -40.39
C ASP A 181 2.25 0.07 -39.82
N GLU A 182 2.21 1.15 -40.61
CA GLU A 182 1.69 2.44 -40.17
C GLU A 182 0.26 2.33 -39.60
N VAL A 183 -0.56 1.41 -40.15
CA VAL A 183 -1.93 1.18 -39.68
C VAL A 183 -1.92 0.53 -38.30
N VAL A 184 -1.05 -0.45 -38.07
CA VAL A 184 -0.92 -1.16 -36.78
C VAL A 184 -0.36 -0.22 -35.71
N ALA A 185 0.67 0.56 -36.03
CA ALA A 185 1.27 1.53 -35.11
C ALA A 185 0.23 2.58 -34.67
N GLN A 186 -0.52 3.15 -35.62
CA GLN A 186 -1.59 4.11 -35.32
C GLN A 186 -2.73 3.49 -34.52
N GLU A 187 -3.11 2.24 -34.80
CA GLU A 187 -4.14 1.53 -34.04
C GLU A 187 -3.72 1.35 -32.57
N LEU A 188 -2.48 0.90 -32.32
CA LEU A 188 -1.97 0.69 -30.97
C LEU A 188 -1.81 2.01 -30.21
N ALA A 189 -1.25 3.04 -30.85
CA ALA A 189 -1.10 4.37 -30.26
C ALA A 189 -2.46 4.95 -29.84
N ARG A 190 -3.46 4.86 -30.73
CA ARG A 190 -4.82 5.30 -30.44
C ARG A 190 -5.44 4.55 -29.28
N ARG A 191 -5.22 3.23 -29.16
CA ARG A 191 -5.73 2.46 -28.01
C ARG A 191 -5.08 2.89 -26.69
N VAL A 192 -3.78 3.20 -26.67
CA VAL A 192 -3.11 3.74 -25.47
C VAL A 192 -3.71 5.10 -25.09
N GLU A 193 -3.90 5.98 -26.08
CA GLU A 193 -4.50 7.31 -25.88
C GLU A 193 -5.96 7.21 -25.38
N ASP A 194 -6.77 6.34 -25.99
CA ASP A 194 -8.15 6.09 -25.58
C ASP A 194 -8.21 5.59 -24.12
N LEU A 195 -7.26 4.77 -23.65
CA LEU A 195 -7.19 4.34 -22.25
C LEU A 195 -6.78 5.48 -21.32
N ALA A 196 -5.84 6.33 -21.73
CA ALA A 196 -5.41 7.49 -20.95
C ALA A 196 -6.54 8.51 -20.76
N GLU A 197 -7.30 8.80 -21.82
CA GLU A 197 -8.43 9.75 -21.77
C GLU A 197 -9.59 9.26 -20.90
N ASN A 198 -9.76 7.93 -20.78
CA ASN A 198 -10.90 7.33 -20.08
C ASN A 198 -10.56 6.77 -18.68
N VAL A 199 -9.38 7.08 -18.12
CA VAL A 199 -8.93 6.51 -16.84
C VAL A 199 -9.85 6.80 -15.65
N ASP A 200 -10.48 7.99 -15.63
CA ASP A 200 -11.38 8.42 -14.56
C ASP A 200 -12.82 7.95 -14.73
N ALA A 201 -13.20 7.57 -15.95
CA ALA A 201 -14.59 7.28 -16.32
C ALA A 201 -14.88 5.78 -16.50
N ALA A 202 -13.85 4.96 -16.73
CA ALA A 202 -14.00 3.54 -17.00
C ALA A 202 -14.26 2.72 -15.73
N GLU A 203 -15.01 1.63 -15.89
CA GLU A 203 -15.15 0.61 -14.86
C GLU A 203 -13.78 -0.07 -14.64
N PRO A 204 -13.29 -0.21 -13.39
CA PRO A 204 -11.95 -0.71 -13.11
C PRO A 204 -11.64 -2.07 -13.73
N GLU A 205 -12.61 -2.98 -13.76
CA GLU A 205 -12.45 -4.32 -14.33
C GLU A 205 -12.25 -4.26 -15.86
N ALA A 206 -13.05 -3.44 -16.55
CA ALA A 206 -12.94 -3.24 -17.99
C ALA A 206 -11.61 -2.55 -18.35
N MET A 207 -11.13 -1.63 -17.52
CA MET A 207 -9.84 -0.97 -17.71
C MET A 207 -8.68 -1.97 -17.60
N LEU A 208 -8.69 -2.86 -16.61
CA LEU A 208 -7.68 -3.91 -16.47
C LEU A 208 -7.68 -4.87 -17.66
N GLU A 209 -8.86 -5.33 -18.10
CA GLU A 209 -8.97 -6.21 -19.26
C GLU A 209 -8.43 -5.55 -20.54
N ALA A 210 -8.71 -4.25 -20.73
CA ALA A 210 -8.20 -3.51 -21.88
C ALA A 210 -6.68 -3.33 -21.84
N ILE A 211 -6.10 -3.02 -20.67
CA ILE A 211 -4.65 -2.96 -20.46
C ILE A 211 -4.00 -4.31 -20.76
N ASP A 212 -4.54 -5.41 -20.23
CA ASP A 212 -4.01 -6.75 -20.44
C ASP A 212 -4.10 -7.18 -21.91
N SER A 213 -5.22 -6.87 -22.58
CA SER A 213 -5.39 -7.14 -24.01
C SER A 213 -4.37 -6.39 -24.85
N LEU A 214 -4.13 -5.11 -24.54
CA LEU A 214 -3.16 -4.29 -25.26
C LEU A 214 -1.72 -4.75 -25.01
N ARG A 215 -1.39 -5.08 -23.75
CA ARG A 215 -0.10 -5.67 -23.37
C ARG A 215 0.14 -6.99 -24.09
N GLN A 216 -0.87 -7.86 -24.18
CA GLN A 216 -0.77 -9.12 -24.90
C GLN A 216 -0.51 -8.87 -26.39
N LYS A 217 -1.19 -7.91 -27.02
CA LYS A 217 -0.99 -7.57 -28.43
C LYS A 217 0.44 -7.05 -28.67
N LEU A 218 0.92 -6.11 -27.86
CA LEU A 218 2.30 -5.62 -27.91
C LEU A 218 3.32 -6.74 -27.72
N GLY A 219 3.08 -7.66 -26.78
CA GLY A 219 3.95 -8.81 -26.54
C GLY A 219 3.95 -9.84 -27.67
N VAL A 220 2.88 -9.96 -28.47
CA VAL A 220 2.88 -10.80 -29.68
C VAL A 220 3.75 -10.15 -30.75
N GLU A 221 3.50 -8.87 -31.06
CA GLU A 221 4.30 -8.14 -32.07
C GLU A 221 5.78 -8.09 -31.69
N GLY A 222 6.09 -7.87 -30.40
CA GLY A 222 7.45 -7.87 -29.89
C GLY A 222 8.14 -9.24 -29.98
N ARG A 223 7.41 -10.34 -29.75
CA ARG A 223 7.96 -11.71 -29.96
C ARG A 223 8.22 -11.99 -31.43
N ASP A 224 7.28 -11.65 -32.31
CA ASP A 224 7.43 -11.88 -33.76
C ASP A 224 8.65 -11.10 -34.29
N ALA A 225 8.81 -9.85 -33.84
CA ALA A 225 10.00 -9.03 -34.11
C ALA A 225 11.30 -9.69 -33.63
N ALA A 226 11.30 -10.22 -32.40
CA ALA A 226 12.49 -10.82 -31.80
C ALA A 226 12.85 -12.19 -32.40
N GLU A 227 11.87 -13.01 -32.77
CA GLU A 227 12.09 -14.26 -33.50
C GLU A 227 12.74 -13.98 -34.86
N LEU A 228 12.24 -12.97 -35.58
CA LEU A 228 12.81 -12.56 -36.86
C LEU A 228 14.23 -12.00 -36.71
N ALA A 229 14.48 -11.16 -35.71
CA ALA A 229 15.81 -10.63 -35.43
C ALA A 229 16.80 -11.73 -35.05
N THR A 230 16.35 -12.75 -34.30
CA THR A 230 17.15 -13.92 -33.93
C THR A 230 17.50 -14.74 -35.17
N GLU A 231 16.52 -15.05 -36.03
CA GLU A 231 16.74 -15.78 -37.28
C GLU A 231 17.73 -15.04 -38.19
N LEU A 232 17.60 -13.72 -38.33
CA LEU A 232 18.51 -12.91 -39.13
C LEU A 232 19.93 -12.90 -38.53
N SER A 233 20.06 -12.76 -37.21
CA SER A 233 21.35 -12.83 -36.51
C SER A 233 22.06 -14.17 -36.75
N GLU A 234 21.33 -15.29 -36.75
CA GLU A 234 21.88 -16.61 -37.06
C GLU A 234 22.34 -16.69 -38.53
N ARG A 235 21.51 -16.22 -39.48
CA ARG A 235 21.87 -16.18 -40.90
C ARG A 235 23.11 -15.33 -41.16
N PHE A 236 23.24 -14.15 -40.55
CA PHE A 236 24.46 -13.35 -40.66
C PHE A 236 25.66 -14.06 -40.03
N GLY A 237 25.49 -14.77 -38.91
CA GLY A 237 26.52 -15.63 -38.35
C GLY A 237 27.02 -16.70 -39.34
N GLU A 238 26.10 -17.33 -40.07
CA GLU A 238 26.44 -18.29 -41.12
C GLU A 238 27.17 -17.65 -42.31
N VAL A 239 26.79 -16.43 -42.73
CA VAL A 239 27.50 -15.66 -43.77
C VAL A 239 28.97 -15.49 -43.39
N GLY A 240 29.26 -15.04 -42.16
CA GLY A 240 30.63 -14.82 -41.69
C GLY A 240 31.48 -16.11 -41.66
N LEU A 241 30.86 -17.26 -41.37
CA LEU A 241 31.52 -18.56 -41.39
C LEU A 241 31.78 -19.06 -42.82
N ARG A 242 30.80 -18.89 -43.72
CA ARG A 242 30.89 -19.36 -45.12
C ARG A 242 31.78 -18.49 -45.98
N ALA A 243 31.91 -17.20 -45.69
CA ALA A 243 32.72 -16.26 -46.46
C ALA A 243 34.17 -16.74 -46.68
N LEU A 244 34.73 -17.51 -45.74
CA LEU A 244 36.09 -18.07 -45.85
C LEU A 244 36.18 -19.38 -46.65
N ALA A 245 35.07 -20.10 -46.77
CA ALA A 245 35.02 -21.43 -47.39
C ALA A 245 34.47 -21.39 -48.82
N ASP A 246 33.44 -20.59 -49.04
CA ASP A 246 32.69 -20.46 -50.30
C ASP A 246 32.09 -19.05 -50.38
N SER A 247 32.77 -18.16 -51.12
CA SER A 247 32.41 -16.74 -51.22
C SER A 247 31.07 -16.53 -51.91
N ASP A 248 30.79 -17.32 -52.96
CA ASP A 248 29.56 -17.20 -53.75
C ASP A 248 28.35 -17.61 -52.91
N ALA A 249 28.45 -18.75 -52.21
CA ALA A 249 27.38 -19.20 -51.32
C ALA A 249 27.17 -18.27 -50.10
N ALA A 250 28.21 -17.58 -49.64
CA ALA A 250 28.09 -16.58 -48.58
C ALA A 250 27.40 -15.31 -49.07
N GLN A 251 27.69 -14.88 -50.30
CA GLN A 251 27.05 -13.74 -50.93
C GLN A 251 25.54 -13.99 -51.16
N ASP A 252 25.17 -15.16 -51.70
CA ASP A 252 23.76 -15.54 -51.88
C ASP A 252 22.99 -15.53 -50.55
N LEU A 253 23.61 -16.03 -49.48
CA LEU A 253 23.01 -16.05 -48.15
C LEU A 253 22.86 -14.64 -47.56
N LEU A 254 23.86 -13.78 -47.77
CA LEU A 254 23.84 -12.38 -47.36
C LEU A 254 22.72 -11.62 -48.08
N GLU A 255 22.60 -11.76 -49.40
CA GLU A 255 21.52 -11.17 -50.20
C GLU A 255 20.15 -11.63 -49.70
N SER A 256 19.99 -12.92 -49.43
CA SER A 256 18.74 -13.46 -48.87
C SER A 256 18.41 -12.89 -47.49
N ALA A 257 19.42 -12.74 -46.61
CA ALA A 257 19.24 -12.18 -45.27
C ALA A 257 18.92 -10.68 -45.32
N LEU A 258 19.59 -9.90 -46.19
CA LEU A 258 19.33 -8.49 -46.39
C LEU A 258 17.94 -8.23 -46.99
N ALA A 259 17.51 -9.06 -47.95
CA ALA A 259 16.16 -9.00 -48.49
C ALA A 259 15.10 -9.24 -47.40
N LYS A 260 15.30 -10.27 -46.58
CA LYS A 260 14.38 -10.56 -45.45
C LYS A 260 14.41 -9.47 -44.37
N LEU A 261 15.56 -8.87 -44.11
CA LEU A 261 15.68 -7.70 -43.23
C LEU A 261 14.88 -6.51 -43.79
N ALA A 262 14.97 -6.26 -45.10
CA ALA A 262 14.23 -5.20 -45.78
C ALA A 262 12.71 -5.36 -45.62
N ASP A 263 12.23 -6.59 -45.75
CA ASP A 263 10.80 -6.92 -45.62
C ASP A 263 10.29 -6.81 -44.18
N SER A 264 11.19 -6.79 -43.19
CA SER A 264 10.83 -6.83 -41.77
C SER A 264 10.64 -5.45 -41.11
N GLY A 265 10.99 -4.36 -41.79
CA GLY A 265 10.91 -3.02 -41.21
C GLY A 265 12.01 -2.68 -40.19
N ILE A 266 12.97 -3.56 -39.92
CA ILE A 266 14.14 -3.25 -39.06
C ILE A 266 15.17 -2.48 -39.90
N ARG A 267 14.82 -1.29 -40.39
CA ARG A 267 15.55 -0.68 -41.52
C ARG A 267 16.36 0.56 -41.19
N GLU A 268 15.80 1.59 -40.57
CA GLU A 268 16.47 2.90 -40.50
C GLU A 268 17.79 2.89 -39.71
N GLU A 269 17.79 2.38 -38.49
CA GLU A 269 18.99 2.44 -37.64
C GLU A 269 20.06 1.44 -38.07
N LEU A 270 19.64 0.26 -38.57
CA LEU A 270 20.55 -0.71 -39.17
C LEU A 270 21.21 -0.15 -40.43
N MET A 271 20.47 0.60 -41.26
CA MET A 271 21.04 1.27 -42.43
C MET A 271 22.04 2.35 -42.04
N GLN A 272 21.78 3.09 -40.96
CA GLN A 272 22.72 4.08 -40.46
C GLN A 272 24.03 3.42 -40.02
N GLN A 273 23.96 2.36 -39.22
CA GLN A 273 25.16 1.60 -38.81
C GLN A 273 25.87 0.95 -39.99
N LEU A 274 25.11 0.45 -40.97
CA LEU A 274 25.67 -0.14 -42.19
C LEU A 274 26.40 0.92 -43.04
N SER A 275 25.89 2.16 -43.07
CA SER A 275 26.55 3.28 -43.73
C SER A 275 27.86 3.70 -43.08
N GLU A 276 27.98 3.53 -41.76
CA GLU A 276 29.20 3.80 -41.01
C GLU A 276 30.24 2.68 -41.20
N LEU A 277 29.79 1.42 -41.22
CA LEU A 277 30.67 0.25 -41.35
C LEU A 277 31.15 0.05 -42.79
N ALA A 278 30.30 0.34 -43.79
CA ALA A 278 30.58 0.08 -45.18
C ALA A 278 30.01 1.20 -46.08
N PRO A 279 30.64 2.39 -46.11
CA PRO A 279 30.14 3.54 -46.85
C PRO A 279 30.03 3.29 -48.37
N GLU A 280 30.89 2.43 -48.93
CA GLU A 280 30.85 2.03 -50.33
C GLU A 280 29.59 1.21 -50.68
N LEU A 281 29.13 0.38 -49.74
CA LEU A 281 27.90 -0.40 -49.85
C LEU A 281 26.67 0.49 -49.69
N ALA A 282 26.69 1.40 -48.71
CA ALA A 282 25.57 2.32 -48.48
C ALA A 282 25.35 3.29 -49.64
N ALA A 283 26.41 3.74 -50.32
CA ALA A 283 26.29 4.56 -51.53
C ALA A 283 25.64 3.81 -52.70
N GLY A 284 25.76 2.47 -52.75
CA GLY A 284 25.10 1.63 -53.74
C GLY A 284 23.64 1.29 -53.41
N MET A 285 23.22 1.45 -52.15
CA MET A 285 21.88 1.16 -51.64
C MET A 285 20.99 2.41 -51.57
N GLU A 286 21.14 3.34 -52.51
CA GLU A 286 20.25 4.50 -52.63
C GLU A 286 18.84 4.06 -53.06
N GLY A 287 17.82 4.44 -52.29
CA GLY A 287 16.41 4.27 -52.69
C GLY A 287 15.68 3.10 -52.05
N ASN A 288 15.77 2.98 -50.73
CA ASN A 288 14.98 2.05 -49.91
C ASN A 288 15.09 0.54 -50.24
N GLN A 289 15.97 0.13 -51.16
CA GLN A 289 16.15 -1.25 -51.56
C GLN A 289 17.50 -1.76 -51.01
N LEU A 290 17.44 -2.67 -50.03
CA LEU A 290 18.57 -3.41 -49.48
C LEU A 290 19.02 -4.53 -50.44
N GLN A 291 19.23 -4.20 -51.72
CA GLN A 291 19.78 -5.12 -52.70
C GLN A 291 21.21 -4.71 -53.02
N LEU A 292 22.11 -5.68 -53.02
CA LEU A 292 23.47 -5.48 -53.49
C LEU A 292 23.42 -5.07 -54.98
N PRO A 293 24.20 -4.07 -55.41
CA PRO A 293 24.28 -3.70 -56.82
C PRO A 293 24.68 -4.92 -57.66
N GLU A 294 24.01 -5.15 -58.81
CA GLU A 294 24.33 -6.27 -59.69
C GLU A 294 25.83 -6.26 -60.05
N GLY A 295 26.55 -7.34 -59.68
CA GLY A 295 27.97 -7.51 -59.96
C GLY A 295 28.93 -6.94 -58.90
N LEU A 296 28.44 -6.47 -57.75
CA LEU A 296 29.30 -6.14 -56.62
C LEU A 296 29.70 -7.44 -55.88
N GLU A 297 30.93 -7.90 -56.08
CA GLU A 297 31.51 -9.00 -55.31
C GLU A 297 32.18 -8.45 -54.05
N LEU A 298 31.69 -8.86 -52.87
CA LEU A 298 32.29 -8.48 -51.59
C LEU A 298 33.46 -9.41 -51.26
N SER A 299 34.54 -8.84 -50.70
CA SER A 299 35.62 -9.69 -50.20
C SER A 299 35.14 -10.49 -48.97
N PRO A 300 35.73 -11.67 -48.70
CA PRO A 300 35.44 -12.44 -47.49
C PRO A 300 35.55 -11.64 -46.19
N GLU A 301 36.52 -10.72 -46.12
CA GLU A 301 36.74 -9.85 -44.97
C GLU A 301 35.62 -8.81 -44.82
N GLN A 302 35.14 -8.24 -45.93
CA GLN A 302 34.01 -7.31 -45.94
C GLN A 302 32.71 -8.00 -45.53
N MET A 303 32.40 -9.17 -46.09
CA MET A 303 31.23 -9.96 -45.70
C MET A 303 31.24 -10.30 -44.22
N ARG A 304 32.40 -10.72 -43.69
CA ARG A 304 32.55 -11.02 -42.27
C ARG A 304 32.30 -9.78 -41.41
N THR A 305 32.96 -8.66 -41.71
CA THR A 305 32.82 -7.41 -40.95
C THR A 305 31.37 -6.91 -40.95
N LEU A 306 30.73 -6.94 -42.12
CA LEU A 306 29.33 -6.56 -42.29
C LEU A 306 28.41 -7.48 -41.46
N SER A 307 28.61 -8.80 -41.55
CA SER A 307 27.79 -9.78 -40.85
C SER A 307 27.94 -9.69 -39.32
N GLU A 308 29.16 -9.43 -38.81
CA GLU A 308 29.42 -9.23 -37.39
C GLU A 308 28.78 -7.92 -36.89
N GLY A 309 28.85 -6.85 -37.68
CA GLY A 309 28.20 -5.57 -37.38
C GLY A 309 26.68 -5.68 -37.32
N LEU A 310 26.05 -6.23 -38.36
CA LEU A 310 24.60 -6.45 -38.41
C LEU A 310 24.11 -7.37 -37.29
N ARG A 311 24.89 -8.41 -36.97
CA ARG A 311 24.57 -9.31 -35.87
C ARG A 311 24.64 -8.60 -34.51
N SER A 312 25.64 -7.75 -34.30
CA SER A 312 25.74 -6.93 -33.08
C SER A 312 24.53 -6.01 -32.92
N ALA A 313 24.19 -5.32 -34.00
CA ALA A 313 23.06 -4.41 -34.03
C ALA A 313 21.72 -5.09 -33.74
N LEU A 314 21.48 -6.26 -34.33
CA LEU A 314 20.29 -7.08 -34.03
C LEU A 314 20.26 -7.53 -32.57
N LYS A 315 21.42 -7.86 -31.96
CA LYS A 315 21.50 -8.17 -30.52
C LYS A 315 21.15 -6.96 -29.65
N ASP A 316 21.61 -5.77 -30.02
CA ASP A 316 21.28 -4.54 -29.30
C ASP A 316 19.77 -4.24 -29.35
N LYS A 317 19.17 -4.45 -30.52
CA LYS A 317 17.71 -4.37 -30.71
C LYS A 317 16.94 -5.39 -29.87
N LEU A 318 17.38 -6.65 -29.85
CA LEU A 318 16.80 -7.68 -28.97
C LEU A 318 16.92 -7.32 -27.47
N SER A 319 18.03 -6.71 -27.08
CA SER A 319 18.22 -6.19 -25.72
C SER A 319 17.23 -5.08 -25.39
N SER A 320 17.01 -4.14 -26.31
CA SER A 320 16.03 -3.06 -26.09
C SER A 320 14.59 -3.56 -25.95
N LEU A 321 14.16 -4.56 -26.75
CA LEU A 321 12.86 -5.21 -26.60
C LEU A 321 12.70 -5.92 -25.25
N SER A 322 13.79 -6.53 -24.77
CA SER A 322 13.84 -7.17 -23.46
C SER A 322 13.72 -6.16 -22.31
N LEU A 323 14.44 -5.03 -22.40
CA LEU A 323 14.37 -3.94 -21.41
C LEU A 323 12.97 -3.32 -21.33
N ALA A 324 12.26 -3.23 -22.45
CA ALA A 324 10.86 -2.80 -22.49
C ALA A 324 9.88 -3.85 -21.89
N GLY A 325 10.35 -5.06 -21.62
CA GLY A 325 9.53 -6.16 -21.11
C GLY A 325 8.60 -6.78 -22.16
N LEU A 326 8.91 -6.63 -23.45
CA LEU A 326 8.16 -7.22 -24.56
C LEU A 326 8.54 -8.68 -24.79
N VAL A 327 9.79 -9.05 -24.51
CA VAL A 327 10.32 -10.38 -24.78
C VAL A 327 11.22 -10.84 -23.64
N ASP A 328 11.07 -12.11 -23.23
CA ASP A 328 12.00 -12.74 -22.30
C ASP A 328 13.14 -13.42 -23.08
N LEU A 329 14.36 -12.90 -22.98
CA LEU A 329 15.54 -13.47 -23.63
C LEU A 329 15.80 -14.93 -23.22
N LYS A 330 15.32 -15.37 -22.05
CA LYS A 330 15.43 -16.76 -21.60
C LYS A 330 14.58 -17.70 -22.45
N GLU A 331 13.44 -17.24 -22.93
CA GLU A 331 12.54 -18.04 -23.79
C GLU A 331 13.13 -18.22 -25.20
N LEU A 332 13.85 -17.22 -25.71
CA LEU A 332 14.42 -17.24 -27.07
C LEU A 332 15.61 -18.19 -27.26
N LYS A 333 16.06 -18.90 -26.22
CA LYS A 333 17.23 -19.82 -26.28
C LYS A 333 18.50 -19.21 -26.87
N LEU A 334 18.61 -17.88 -26.87
CA LEU A 334 19.83 -17.17 -27.21
C LEU A 334 20.85 -17.48 -26.09
N SER A 335 21.72 -18.44 -26.40
CA SER A 335 22.72 -19.08 -25.55
C SER A 335 23.43 -18.12 -24.59
N ASP A 336 23.67 -18.59 -23.36
CA ASP A 336 24.57 -18.17 -22.25
C ASP A 336 25.21 -16.76 -22.24
N GLU A 337 25.65 -16.20 -23.37
CA GLU A 337 26.17 -14.84 -23.49
C GLU A 337 25.12 -13.76 -23.18
N LEU A 338 23.90 -13.86 -23.70
CA LEU A 338 22.85 -12.86 -23.47
C LEU A 338 22.12 -13.05 -22.12
N ALA A 339 22.09 -14.28 -21.59
CA ALA A 339 21.52 -14.58 -20.28
C ALA A 339 22.21 -13.79 -19.15
N SER A 340 23.53 -13.58 -19.27
CA SER A 340 24.31 -12.77 -18.33
C SER A 340 23.89 -11.30 -18.26
N LEU A 341 23.32 -10.74 -19.34
CA LEU A 341 22.77 -9.37 -19.35
C LEU A 341 21.36 -9.32 -18.75
N SER A 342 20.56 -10.38 -18.89
CA SER A 342 19.21 -10.44 -18.30
C SER A 342 19.23 -10.52 -16.76
N GLU A 343 20.25 -11.14 -16.16
CA GLU A 343 20.43 -11.17 -14.71
C GLU A 343 20.72 -9.79 -14.11
N LEU A 344 21.31 -8.87 -14.90
CA LEU A 344 21.50 -7.47 -14.48
C LEU A 344 20.20 -6.65 -14.50
N VAL A 345 19.24 -7.00 -15.34
CA VAL A 345 17.97 -6.26 -15.51
C VAL A 345 16.92 -6.72 -14.48
N GLY A 346 17.01 -7.98 -14.01
CA GLY A 346 16.15 -8.51 -12.96
C GLY A 346 16.29 -7.82 -11.59
N GLU A 347 17.33 -7.00 -11.41
CA GLU A 347 17.57 -6.16 -10.22
C GLU A 347 17.23 -4.68 -10.44
N LEU A 348 16.36 -4.33 -11.39
CA LEU A 348 15.70 -3.02 -11.40
C LEU A 348 14.74 -2.95 -10.21
N HIS A 349 15.31 -2.63 -9.05
CA HIS A 349 14.59 -2.19 -7.86
C HIS A 349 13.73 -0.99 -8.26
N VAL A 350 12.42 -1.19 -8.35
CA VAL A 350 11.47 -0.08 -8.50
C VAL A 350 11.53 0.69 -7.19
N CYS A 351 12.32 1.75 -7.17
CA CYS A 351 12.40 2.65 -6.02
C CYS A 351 11.03 3.32 -5.85
N ASP A 352 10.24 2.85 -4.88
CA ASP A 352 9.11 3.60 -4.36
C ASP A 352 9.62 4.83 -3.58
N GLU A 353 8.75 5.81 -3.30
CA GLU A 353 9.10 7.08 -2.63
C GLU A 353 9.73 6.89 -1.23
N ASP A 354 9.68 5.67 -0.67
CA ASP A 354 10.29 5.27 0.60
C ASP A 354 11.69 4.64 0.44
N CYS A 355 12.27 4.60 -0.77
CA CYS A 355 13.58 4.01 -0.98
C CYS A 355 14.70 4.94 -0.46
N GLU A 356 15.19 4.67 0.75
CA GLU A 356 16.37 5.35 1.29
C GLU A 356 17.61 5.08 0.42
N PRO A 357 18.44 6.10 0.12
CA PRO A 357 19.64 5.92 -0.68
C PRO A 357 20.69 5.14 0.12
N GLY A 358 20.74 3.81 -0.05
CA GLY A 358 21.84 2.98 0.45
C GLY A 358 21.54 1.58 0.98
N GLY A 359 20.35 0.99 0.74
CA GLY A 359 20.06 -0.39 1.13
C GLY A 359 20.12 -1.36 -0.06
N THR A 360 21.02 -2.35 0.00
CA THR A 360 20.95 -3.57 -0.84
C THR A 360 19.78 -4.45 -0.44
#